data_AF-A0A0P9UF38-F1
#
_entry.id   AF-A0A0P9UF38-F1
#
_cell.length_a   1.000
_cell.length_b   1.000
_cell.length_c   1.000
_cell.angle_alpha   90.00
_cell.angle_beta   90.00
_cell.angle_gamma   90.00
#
_symmetry.space_group_name_H-M   'P 1'
#
loop_
_entity.id
_entity.type
_entity.pdbx_description
1 polymer ?
#
loop_
_entity_poly.entity_id
_entity_poly.type
_entity_poly.pdbx_seq_one_letter_code
_entity_poly.pdbx_strand_id
1 'polypeptide(L)' 'MARGINKVILVGTCGQDPDCRYLPNGTAVTNLSLATSEQWT' A
#
# COMPACT_ATOMS: atom_id res chain seq x y z
N MET A 1 -23.84 -7.95 -11.60
CA MET A 1 -22.78 -8.64 -10.82
C MET A 1 -21.45 -8.29 -11.44
N ALA A 2 -20.52 -7.73 -10.66
CA ALA A 2 -19.18 -7.46 -11.16
C ALA A 2 -18.48 -8.80 -11.49
N ARG A 3 -17.98 -8.95 -12.72
CA ARG A 3 -17.23 -10.12 -13.20
C ARG A 3 -15.81 -9.69 -13.59
N GLY A 4 -14.96 -9.43 -12.60
CA GLY A 4 -13.56 -9.05 -12.82
C GLY A 4 -12.69 -9.30 -11.59
N ILE A 5 -11.38 -9.41 -11.80
CA ILE A 5 -10.39 -9.56 -10.72
C ILE A 5 -9.63 -8.23 -10.59
N ASN A 6 -9.63 -7.66 -9.38
CA ASN A 6 -8.72 -6.57 -9.01
C ASN A 6 -7.75 -7.11 -7.96
N LYS A 7 -6.52 -7.44 -8.37
CA LYS A 7 -5.48 -8.00 -7.51
C LYS A 7 -4.17 -7.26 -7.75
N VAL A 8 -3.53 -6.85 -6.67
CA VAL A 8 -2.22 -6.19 -6.68
C VAL A 8 -1.29 -6.97 -5.75
N ILE A 9 -0.06 -7.24 -6.21
CA ILE A 9 1.03 -7.82 -5.43
C ILE A 9 2.23 -6.89 -5.60
N LEU A 10 2.80 -6.39 -4.50
CA LEU A 10 3.93 -5.46 -4.50
C LEU A 10 5.04 -6.01 -3.62
N VAL A 11 6.29 -5.84 -4.06
CA VAL A 11 7.50 -6.09 -3.27
C VAL A 11 8.42 -4.89 -3.50
N GLY A 12 8.94 -4.32 -2.41
CA GLY A 12 9.76 -3.13 -2.47
C GLY A 12 10.20 -2.70 -1.08
N THR A 13 10.79 -1.50 -1.01
CA THR A 13 11.32 -0.94 0.23
C THR A 13 10.40 0.17 0.73
N CYS A 14 10.16 0.24 2.04
CA CYS A 14 9.43 1.36 2.64
C CYS A 14 10.23 2.65 2.47
N GLY A 15 9.64 3.67 1.84
CA GLY A 15 10.30 4.97 1.63
C GLY A 15 10.43 5.80 2.91
N GLN A 16 9.63 5.50 3.92
CA GLN A 16 9.62 6.11 5.25
C GLN A 16 8.94 5.14 6.23
N ASP A 17 9.00 5.46 7.52
CA ASP A 17 8.26 4.71 8.54
C ASP A 17 6.73 4.77 8.26
N PRO A 18 5.98 3.69 8.55
CA PRO A 18 4.53 3.67 8.37
C PRO A 18 3.82 4.79 9.15
N ASP A 19 2.92 5.51 8.48
CA ASP A 19 2.10 6.54 9.12
C ASP A 19 0.79 5.92 9.61
N CYS A 20 0.63 5.81 10.94
CA CYS A 20 -0.54 5.23 11.58
C CYS A 20 -1.39 6.33 12.22
N ARG A 21 -2.67 6.40 11.85
CA ARG A 21 -3.64 7.35 12.40
C ARG A 21 -4.97 6.68 12.74
N TYR A 22 -5.71 7.29 13.65
CA TYR A 22 -7.07 6.90 13.97
C TYR A 22 -8.06 7.88 13.36
N LEU A 23 -9.05 7.36 12.64
CA LEU A 23 -10.17 8.16 12.14
C LEU A 23 -11.11 8.56 13.30
N PRO A 24 -11.99 9.58 13.12
CA PRO A 24 -12.91 10.03 14.18
C PRO A 24 -13.83 8.93 14.74
N ASN A 25 -14.09 7.88 13.95
CA ASN A 25 -14.84 6.70 14.35
C ASN A 25 -14.00 5.64 15.11
N GLY A 26 -12.74 5.95 15.44
CA GLY A 26 -11.81 5.05 16.13
C GLY A 26 -11.15 3.98 15.25
N THR A 27 -11.37 3.98 13.93
CA THR A 27 -10.74 3.01 13.03
C THR A 27 -9.27 3.35 12.82
N ALA A 28 -8.38 2.39 13.05
CA ALA A 28 -6.96 2.52 12.74
C ALA A 28 -6.73 2.42 11.22
N VAL A 29 -5.93 3.34 10.67
CA VAL A 29 -5.52 3.36 9.27
C VAL A 29 -4.01 3.59 9.21
N THR A 30 -3.32 2.76 8.43
CA THR A 30 -1.89 2.87 8.19
C THR A 30 -1.61 3.15 6.72
N ASN A 31 -0.86 4.22 6.46
CA ASN A 31 -0.37 4.58 5.13
C ASN A 31 1.08 4.12 4.96
N LEU A 32 1.36 3.44 3.85
CA LEU A 32 2.69 2.97 3.47
C LEU A 32 3.11 3.64 2.16
N SER A 33 4.38 4.03 2.06
CA SER A 33 5.03 4.41 0.81
C SER A 33 6.03 3.33 0.42
N LEU A 34 5.87 2.71 -0.74
CA LEU A 34 6.71 1.60 -1.19
C LEU A 34 7.45 2.00 -2.48
N ALA A 35 8.77 1.93 -2.45
CA ALA A 35 9.62 2.08 -3.62
C ALA A 35 9.78 0.73 -4.33
N THR A 36 9.39 0.67 -5.60
CA THR A 36 9.63 -0.47 -6.50
C THR A 36 10.57 -0.06 -7.61
N SER A 37 11.52 -0.93 -7.97
CA SER A 37 12.45 -0.72 -9.08
C SER A 37 12.18 -1.73 -10.18
N GLU A 38 12.30 -1.28 -11.42
CA GLU A 38 12.32 -2.14 -12.60
C GLU A 38 13.67 -1.95 -13.29
N GLN A 39 14.26 -3.04 -13.78
CA GLN A 39 15.50 -3.01 -14.55
C GLN A 39 15.24 -3.69 -15.90
N TRP A 40 15.61 -2.99 -16.97
CA TRP A 40 15.59 -3.51 -18.34
C TRP A 40 17.04 -3.72 -18.78
N THR A 41 17.40 -4.95 -19.15
CA THR A 41 18.72 -5.32 -19.69
C THR A 41 18.63 -5.68 -21.16
#